data_AF-R7H6B7-F1
#
_entry.id   AF-R7H6B7-F1
#
_cell.length_a   1.000
_cell.length_b   1.000
_cell.length_c   1.000
_cell.angle_alpha   90.00
_cell.angle_beta   90.00
_cell.angle_gamma   90.00
#
_symmetry.space_group_name_H-M   'P 1'
#
loop_
_entity.id
_entity.type
_entity.pdbx_description
1 polymer ?
#
loop_
_entity_poly.entity_id
_entity_poly.type
_entity_poly.pdbx_seq_one_letter_code
_entity_poly.pdbx_strand_id
1 'polypeptide(L)'
;MKDYIFYPFSLSKQMNRFGKWSKKHLGNTVGKAMPICLADLLIFFVVGIWHGAAWKYIAYGMYNGIIIAVSSLLEPLYAKGFEKTKIHKESKAWTVVQIIRTFILVNIGWYFDMAVSFSAALVMMKETFTKMSMSQFTGTAFLELGMGRRDFLIVLAGCIIIFIVSLLKERGVAVREAIAAKPLIVRWAVWYAFIVIIFIFAYTGDGSAFIYANF
;
A
#
# COMPACT_ATOMS: atom_id res chain seq x y z
N MET A 1 3.36 -1.92 -14.10
CA MET A 1 2.10 -1.44 -14.71
C MET A 1 2.12 0.05 -15.05
N LYS A 2 2.76 0.92 -14.26
CA LYS A 2 2.87 2.37 -14.55
C LYS A 2 3.43 2.67 -15.96
N ASP A 3 4.55 2.05 -16.30
CA ASP A 3 5.23 2.30 -17.59
C ASP A 3 4.52 1.67 -18.80
N TYR A 4 3.71 0.64 -18.55
CA TYR A 4 3.09 -0.17 -19.60
C TYR A 4 1.60 0.14 -19.84
N ILE A 5 0.91 0.68 -18.84
CA ILE A 5 -0.55 0.94 -18.90
C ILE A 5 -0.82 2.41 -18.64
N PHE A 6 -0.34 2.96 -17.52
CA PHE A 6 -0.67 4.32 -17.11
C PHE A 6 -0.16 5.37 -18.09
N TYR A 7 1.13 5.34 -18.44
CA TYR A 7 1.69 6.34 -19.37
C TYR A 7 1.10 6.22 -20.78
N PRO A 8 1.02 5.04 -21.42
CA PRO A 8 0.41 4.92 -22.74
C PRO A 8 -1.06 5.38 -22.78
N PHE A 9 -1.83 5.07 -21.74
CA PHE A 9 -3.24 5.46 -21.66
C PHE A 9 -3.40 6.96 -21.40
N SER A 10 -2.68 7.53 -20.42
CA SER A 10 -2.76 8.94 -20.06
C SER A 10 -2.29 9.88 -21.17
N LEU A 11 -1.31 9.46 -21.97
CA LEU A 11 -0.74 10.23 -23.07
C LEU A 11 -1.45 9.98 -24.43
N SER A 12 -2.47 9.11 -24.45
CA SER A 12 -3.22 8.79 -25.67
C SER A 12 -3.90 10.02 -26.30
N LYS A 13 -4.17 9.97 -27.61
CA LYS A 13 -4.86 11.05 -28.34
C LYS A 13 -6.26 11.31 -27.76
N GLN A 14 -6.96 10.24 -27.38
CA GLN A 14 -8.28 10.29 -26.77
C GLN A 14 -8.22 10.99 -25.41
N MET A 15 -7.24 10.63 -24.57
CA MET A 15 -7.10 11.22 -23.26
C MET A 15 -6.69 12.71 -23.32
N ASN A 16 -5.87 13.08 -24.31
CA ASN A 16 -5.56 14.48 -24.58
C ASN A 16 -6.80 15.29 -25.01
N ARG A 17 -7.69 14.71 -25.84
CA ARG A 17 -8.98 15.33 -26.18
C ARG A 17 -9.88 15.47 -24.96
N PHE A 18 -9.96 14.42 -24.15
CA PHE A 18 -10.71 14.43 -22.89
C PHE A 18 -10.18 15.52 -21.95
N GLY A 19 -8.87 15.63 -21.75
CA GLY A 19 -8.26 16.69 -20.95
C GLY A 19 -8.57 18.11 -21.45
N LYS A 20 -8.59 18.33 -22.78
CA LYS A 20 -9.03 19.62 -23.35
C LYS A 20 -10.50 19.90 -23.05
N TRP A 21 -11.37 18.90 -23.21
CA TRP A 21 -12.79 19.00 -22.89
C TRP A 21 -13.00 19.26 -21.38
N SER A 22 -12.32 18.53 -20.50
CA SER A 22 -12.41 18.69 -19.05
C SER A 22 -11.92 20.06 -18.58
N LYS A 23 -10.84 20.60 -19.16
CA LYS A 23 -10.40 21.98 -18.88
C LYS A 23 -11.45 23.02 -19.25
N LYS A 24 -12.17 22.82 -20.36
CA LYS A 24 -13.21 23.73 -20.82
C LYS A 24 -14.44 23.75 -19.89
N HIS A 25 -14.82 22.60 -19.31
CA HIS A 25 -16.06 22.48 -18.53
C HIS A 25 -15.85 22.49 -17.01
N LEU A 26 -14.71 22.01 -16.52
CA LEU A 26 -14.42 21.84 -15.09
C LEU A 26 -13.34 22.81 -14.59
N GLY A 27 -12.86 23.71 -15.46
CA GLY A 27 -11.78 24.65 -15.15
C GLY A 27 -10.38 24.02 -15.24
N ASN A 28 -9.37 24.89 -15.18
CA ASN A 28 -7.98 24.49 -15.47
C ASN A 28 -7.38 23.53 -14.44
N THR A 29 -7.77 23.65 -13.17
CA THR A 29 -7.21 22.84 -12.07
C THR A 29 -7.77 21.42 -12.10
N VAL A 30 -9.10 21.27 -12.01
CA VAL A 30 -9.76 19.96 -12.03
C VAL A 30 -9.61 19.31 -13.40
N GLY A 31 -9.75 20.08 -14.48
CA GLY A 31 -9.63 19.56 -15.84
C GLY A 31 -8.25 19.00 -16.21
N LYS A 32 -7.17 19.45 -15.56
CA LYS A 32 -5.83 18.84 -15.69
C LYS A 32 -5.71 17.49 -14.98
N ALA A 33 -6.37 17.35 -13.84
CA ALA A 33 -6.31 16.13 -13.02
C ALA A 33 -7.21 15.00 -13.54
N MET A 34 -8.29 15.32 -14.28
CA MET A 34 -9.25 14.33 -14.79
C MET A 34 -8.62 13.20 -15.63
N PRO A 35 -7.74 13.48 -16.62
CA PRO A 35 -7.01 12.44 -17.34
C PRO A 35 -6.21 11.49 -16.45
N ILE A 36 -5.55 12.04 -15.44
CA ILE A 36 -4.71 11.30 -14.49
C ILE A 36 -5.60 10.40 -13.64
N CYS A 37 -6.71 10.94 -13.12
CA CYS A 37 -7.68 10.19 -12.32
C CYS A 37 -8.24 8.98 -13.09
N LEU A 38 -8.61 9.15 -14.37
CA LEU A 38 -9.08 8.03 -15.18
C LEU A 38 -7.98 6.98 -15.43
N ALA A 39 -6.73 7.42 -15.62
CA ALA A 39 -5.61 6.51 -15.76
C ALA A 39 -5.32 5.73 -14.47
N ASP A 40 -5.45 6.39 -13.31
CA ASP A 40 -5.34 5.76 -11.98
C ASP A 40 -6.45 4.73 -11.75
N LEU A 41 -7.71 5.08 -12.05
CA LEU A 41 -8.81 4.13 -11.94
C LEU A 41 -8.61 2.91 -12.84
N LEU A 42 -8.17 3.12 -14.08
CA LEU A 42 -7.91 2.02 -15.01
C LEU A 42 -6.76 1.11 -14.54
N ILE A 43 -5.61 1.68 -14.17
CA ILE A 43 -4.46 0.87 -13.75
C ILE A 43 -4.79 0.07 -12.49
N PHE A 44 -5.47 0.67 -11.52
CA PHE A 44 -5.82 -0.01 -10.29
C PHE A 44 -6.96 -1.02 -10.46
N PHE A 45 -7.86 -0.81 -11.41
CA PHE A 45 -8.81 -1.83 -11.84
C PHE A 45 -8.08 -3.06 -12.40
N VAL A 46 -7.08 -2.85 -13.25
CA VAL A 46 -6.24 -3.95 -13.79
C VAL A 46 -5.44 -4.64 -12.68
N VAL A 47 -4.91 -3.89 -11.71
CA VAL A 47 -4.27 -4.47 -10.49
C VAL A 47 -5.25 -5.34 -9.72
N GLY A 48 -6.51 -4.90 -9.57
CA GLY A 48 -7.56 -5.67 -8.92
C GLY A 48 -7.85 -6.99 -9.65
N ILE A 49 -7.96 -6.97 -10.98
CA ILE A 49 -8.13 -8.19 -11.78
C ILE A 49 -6.91 -9.11 -11.64
N TRP A 50 -5.69 -8.56 -11.60
CA TRP A 50 -4.47 -9.33 -11.44
C TRP A 50 -4.39 -10.09 -10.10
N HIS A 51 -4.99 -9.54 -9.04
CA HIS A 51 -5.06 -10.22 -7.74
C HIS A 51 -6.05 -11.41 -7.71
N GLY A 52 -7.02 -11.46 -8.61
CA GLY A 52 -7.87 -12.63 -8.81
C GLY A 52 -9.29 -12.32 -9.33
N ALA A 53 -10.01 -13.36 -9.75
CA ALA A 53 -11.34 -13.27 -10.36
C ALA A 53 -12.50 -13.06 -9.36
N ALA A 54 -12.26 -12.41 -8.22
CA ALA A 54 -13.26 -12.17 -7.18
C ALA A 54 -13.54 -10.66 -7.01
N TRP A 55 -14.79 -10.31 -6.72
CA TRP A 55 -15.22 -8.92 -6.51
C TRP A 55 -14.43 -8.18 -5.42
N LYS A 56 -13.92 -8.90 -4.41
CA LYS A 56 -13.09 -8.32 -3.35
C LYS A 56 -11.79 -7.71 -3.92
N TYR A 57 -11.19 -8.32 -4.93
CA TYR A 57 -9.95 -7.82 -5.52
C TYR A 57 -10.18 -6.63 -6.45
N ILE A 58 -11.30 -6.63 -7.18
CA ILE A 58 -11.73 -5.44 -7.93
C ILE A 58 -12.01 -4.29 -6.97
N ALA A 59 -12.69 -4.54 -5.84
CA ALA A 59 -12.93 -3.53 -4.82
C ALA A 59 -11.63 -3.01 -4.20
N TYR A 60 -10.67 -3.90 -3.90
CA TYR A 60 -9.32 -3.53 -3.45
C TYR A 60 -8.62 -2.60 -4.45
N GLY A 61 -8.60 -2.98 -5.73
CA GLY A 61 -8.03 -2.16 -6.80
C GLY A 61 -8.71 -0.79 -6.86
N MET A 62 -10.02 -0.77 -7.08
CA MET A 62 -10.81 0.46 -7.19
C MET A 62 -10.69 1.37 -5.97
N TYR A 63 -10.64 0.82 -4.76
CA TYR A 63 -10.42 1.58 -3.53
C TYR A 63 -9.11 2.38 -3.59
N ASN A 64 -8.00 1.73 -3.96
CA ASN A 64 -6.70 2.40 -4.09
C ASN A 64 -6.69 3.42 -5.25
N GLY A 65 -7.30 3.08 -6.38
CA GLY A 65 -7.43 3.98 -7.53
C GLY A 65 -8.23 5.25 -7.19
N ILE A 66 -9.34 5.11 -6.46
CA ILE A 66 -10.16 6.24 -6.00
C ILE A 66 -9.38 7.12 -5.03
N ILE A 67 -8.64 6.54 -4.07
CA ILE A 67 -7.84 7.32 -3.13
C ILE A 67 -6.82 8.20 -3.86
N ILE A 68 -6.10 7.65 -4.84
CA ILE A 68 -5.07 8.39 -5.57
C ILE A 68 -5.70 9.45 -6.48
N ALA A 69 -6.80 9.10 -7.18
CA ALA A 69 -7.56 10.05 -8.00
C ALA A 69 -8.10 11.22 -7.15
N VAL A 70 -8.76 10.92 -6.02
CA VAL A 70 -9.29 11.93 -5.10
C VAL A 70 -8.15 12.76 -4.50
N SER A 71 -7.03 12.14 -4.10
CA SER A 71 -5.86 12.87 -3.60
C SER A 71 -5.34 13.89 -4.63
N SER A 72 -5.33 13.53 -5.91
CA SER A 72 -4.92 14.43 -7.00
C SER A 72 -5.92 15.58 -7.20
N LEU A 73 -7.21 15.32 -7.04
CA LEU A 73 -8.26 16.36 -7.11
C LEU A 73 -8.24 17.30 -5.89
N LEU A 74 -7.86 16.80 -4.73
CA LEU A 74 -7.82 17.55 -3.47
C LEU A 74 -6.51 18.32 -3.26
N GLU A 75 -5.46 18.06 -4.03
CA GLU A 75 -4.19 18.81 -3.99
C GLU A 75 -4.35 20.34 -3.89
N PRO A 76 -5.16 21.01 -4.74
CA PRO A 76 -5.40 22.45 -4.63
C PRO A 76 -6.16 22.86 -3.36
N LEU A 77 -7.03 22.00 -2.82
CA LEU A 77 -7.73 22.26 -1.56
C LEU A 77 -6.77 22.17 -0.38
N TYR A 78 -5.87 21.19 -0.38
CA TYR A 78 -4.82 21.08 0.63
C TYR A 78 -3.93 22.32 0.62
N ALA A 79 -3.52 22.80 -0.58
CA ALA A 79 -2.72 24.02 -0.70
C ALA A 79 -3.41 25.24 -0.03
N LYS A 80 -4.69 25.48 -0.33
CA LYS A 80 -5.48 26.54 0.32
C LYS A 80 -5.66 26.33 1.82
N GLY A 81 -5.79 25.07 2.24
CA GLY A 81 -5.87 24.69 3.65
C GLY A 81 -4.63 25.09 4.42
N PHE A 82 -3.43 24.81 3.89
CA PHE A 82 -2.16 25.22 4.51
C PHE A 82 -2.00 26.74 4.59
N GLU A 83 -2.42 27.47 3.55
CA GLU A 83 -2.40 28.94 3.57
C GLU A 83 -3.30 29.50 4.68
N LYS A 84 -4.49 28.91 4.88
CA LYS A 84 -5.46 29.35 5.89
C LYS A 84 -5.05 28.96 7.32
N THR A 85 -4.55 27.74 7.52
CA THR A 85 -4.17 27.22 8.84
C THR A 85 -2.75 27.62 9.25
N LYS A 86 -1.96 28.20 8.33
CA LYS A 86 -0.53 28.53 8.50
C LYS A 86 0.32 27.31 8.92
N ILE A 87 -0.17 26.10 8.66
CA ILE A 87 0.59 24.88 8.90
C ILE A 87 1.67 24.77 7.82
N HIS A 88 2.93 24.69 8.24
CA HIS A 88 4.01 24.45 7.29
C HIS A 88 3.92 23.02 6.76
N LYS A 89 3.90 22.88 5.42
CA LYS A 89 3.83 21.60 4.71
C LYS A 89 4.94 20.60 5.08
N GLU A 90 6.06 21.10 5.58
CA GLU A 90 7.26 20.33 5.96
C GLU A 90 7.40 20.20 7.48
N SER A 91 6.39 20.61 8.24
CA SER A 91 6.41 20.45 9.69
C SER A 91 6.35 18.96 10.06
N LYS A 92 7.17 18.56 11.04
CA LYS A 92 7.18 17.19 11.56
C LYS A 92 5.80 16.71 12.01
N ALA A 93 5.00 17.61 12.60
CA ALA A 93 3.63 17.30 13.01
C ALA A 93 2.74 16.93 11.81
N TRP A 94 2.86 17.66 10.70
CA TRP A 94 2.13 17.34 9.48
C TRP A 94 2.61 16.04 8.84
N THR A 95 3.92 15.77 8.86
CA THR A 95 4.47 14.48 8.42
C THR A 95 3.86 13.31 9.20
N VAL A 96 3.74 13.43 10.53
CA VAL A 96 3.09 12.40 11.37
C VAL A 96 1.63 12.20 10.96
N VAL A 97 0.88 13.27 10.72
CA VAL A 97 -0.51 13.18 10.24
C VAL A 97 -0.58 12.47 8.88
N GLN A 98 0.34 12.77 7.96
CA GLN A 98 0.41 12.10 6.66
C GLN A 98 0.70 10.59 6.81
N ILE A 99 1.62 10.22 7.71
CA ILE A 99 1.94 8.82 8.00
C ILE A 99 0.70 8.10 8.56
N ILE A 100 0.06 8.65 9.60
CA ILE A 100 -1.11 8.03 10.24
C ILE A 100 -2.26 7.89 9.24
N ARG A 101 -2.57 8.95 8.48
CA ARG A 101 -3.62 8.94 7.47
C ARG A 101 -3.36 7.86 6.41
N THR A 102 -2.17 7.83 5.84
CA THR A 102 -1.82 6.85 4.80
C THR A 102 -1.85 5.44 5.37
N PHE A 103 -1.35 5.23 6.59
CA PHE A 103 -1.39 3.94 7.27
C PHE A 103 -2.84 3.43 7.40
N ILE A 104 -3.76 4.27 7.90
CA ILE A 104 -5.18 3.91 8.05
C ILE A 104 -5.80 3.57 6.68
N LEU A 105 -5.60 4.43 5.67
CA LEU A 105 -6.15 4.20 4.33
C LEU A 105 -5.66 2.88 3.71
N VAL A 106 -4.37 2.59 3.80
CA VAL A 106 -3.81 1.35 3.26
C VAL A 106 -4.37 0.13 4.00
N ASN A 107 -4.49 0.18 5.33
CA ASN A 107 -5.04 -0.92 6.12
C ASN A 107 -6.51 -1.19 5.80
N ILE A 108 -7.32 -0.16 5.56
CA ILE A 108 -8.71 -0.34 5.10
C ILE A 108 -8.73 -1.11 3.76
N GLY A 109 -7.82 -0.78 2.85
CA GLY A 109 -7.65 -1.53 1.61
C GLY A 109 -7.36 -3.01 1.84
N TRP A 110 -6.46 -3.34 2.77
CA TRP A 110 -6.04 -4.72 3.06
C TRP A 110 -7.17 -5.65 3.54
N TYR A 111 -8.26 -5.13 4.12
CA TYR A 111 -9.43 -5.97 4.43
C TYR A 111 -9.99 -6.65 3.18
N PHE A 112 -10.03 -5.96 2.03
CA PHE A 112 -10.55 -6.53 0.79
C PHE A 112 -9.61 -7.60 0.20
N ASP A 113 -8.31 -7.48 0.43
CA ASP A 113 -7.32 -8.45 -0.06
C ASP A 113 -7.36 -9.74 0.79
N MET A 114 -7.37 -9.58 2.12
CA MET A 114 -7.28 -10.70 3.07
C MET A 114 -8.60 -11.44 3.30
N ALA A 115 -9.75 -10.75 3.25
CA ALA A 115 -11.03 -11.38 3.55
C ALA A 115 -11.38 -12.50 2.55
N VAL A 116 -12.14 -13.50 3.01
CA VAL A 116 -12.60 -14.61 2.14
C VAL A 116 -13.61 -14.17 1.08
N SER A 117 -14.31 -13.04 1.28
CA SER A 117 -15.26 -12.46 0.34
C SER A 117 -15.43 -10.96 0.55
N PHE A 118 -16.10 -10.28 -0.40
CA PHE A 118 -16.40 -8.85 -0.28
C PHE A 118 -17.29 -8.55 0.93
N SER A 119 -18.35 -9.34 1.16
CA SER A 119 -19.22 -9.18 2.32
C SER A 119 -18.48 -9.42 3.63
N ALA A 120 -17.57 -10.40 3.66
CA ALA A 120 -16.73 -10.66 4.83
C ALA A 120 -15.82 -9.46 5.14
N ALA A 121 -15.23 -8.81 4.12
CA ALA A 121 -14.42 -7.61 4.32
C ALA A 121 -15.22 -6.49 5.01
N LEU A 122 -16.46 -6.25 4.58
CA LEU A 122 -17.33 -5.24 5.19
C LEU A 122 -17.72 -5.58 6.64
N VAL A 123 -18.00 -6.86 6.91
CA VAL A 123 -18.26 -7.34 8.28
C VAL A 123 -17.03 -7.13 9.16
N MET A 124 -15.84 -7.52 8.70
CA MET A 124 -14.60 -7.34 9.45
C MET A 124 -14.30 -5.86 9.76
N MET A 125 -14.54 -4.96 8.80
CA MET A 125 -14.41 -3.52 9.02
C MET A 125 -15.37 -3.03 10.10
N LYS A 126 -16.64 -3.47 10.07
CA LYS A 126 -17.63 -3.12 11.09
C LYS A 126 -17.23 -3.64 12.46
N GLU A 127 -16.83 -4.90 12.54
CA GLU A 127 -16.46 -5.55 13.79
C GLU A 127 -15.21 -4.95 14.43
N THR A 128 -14.31 -4.39 13.62
CA THR A 128 -13.15 -3.64 14.12
C THR A 128 -13.57 -2.48 15.02
N PHE A 129 -14.73 -1.86 14.79
CA PHE A 129 -15.24 -0.77 15.63
C PHE A 129 -16.29 -1.20 16.64
N THR A 130 -17.10 -2.23 16.35
CA THR A 130 -18.22 -2.62 17.21
C THR A 130 -17.89 -3.73 18.21
N LYS A 131 -16.86 -4.54 17.92
CA LYS A 131 -16.48 -5.71 18.74
C LYS A 131 -15.08 -5.59 19.33
N MET A 132 -14.44 -4.43 19.24
CA MET A 132 -13.13 -4.20 19.84
C MET A 132 -13.23 -4.33 21.36
N SER A 133 -12.57 -5.35 21.93
CA SER A 133 -12.45 -5.51 23.38
C SER A 133 -11.01 -5.78 23.76
N MET A 134 -10.51 -5.10 24.79
CA MET A 134 -9.18 -5.36 25.35
C MET A 134 -9.04 -6.79 25.89
N SER A 135 -10.15 -7.46 26.21
CA SER A 135 -10.17 -8.87 26.63
C SER A 135 -9.86 -9.86 25.51
N GLN A 136 -9.81 -9.42 24.25
CA GLN A 136 -9.43 -10.26 23.11
C GLN A 136 -7.91 -10.36 22.92
N PHE A 137 -7.12 -9.49 23.57
CA PHE A 137 -5.66 -9.51 23.51
C PHE A 137 -5.07 -10.45 24.58
N THR A 138 -5.53 -11.70 24.61
CA THR A 138 -5.04 -12.73 25.55
C THR A 138 -4.02 -13.63 24.87
N GLY A 139 -3.11 -14.23 25.66
CA GLY A 139 -2.13 -15.19 25.16
C GLY A 139 -2.74 -16.37 24.40
N THR A 140 -3.98 -16.75 24.73
CA THR A 140 -4.74 -17.81 24.05
C THR A 140 -5.26 -17.36 22.69
N ALA A 141 -5.75 -16.13 22.56
CA ALA A 141 -6.19 -15.58 21.27
C ALA A 141 -5.06 -15.55 20.24
N PHE A 142 -3.81 -15.30 20.68
CA PHE A 142 -2.64 -15.34 19.79
C PHE A 142 -2.31 -16.76 19.30
N LEU A 143 -2.54 -17.79 20.12
CA LEU A 143 -2.36 -19.19 19.72
C LEU A 143 -3.48 -19.66 18.77
N GLU A 144 -4.70 -19.16 18.94
CA GLU A 144 -5.85 -19.43 18.06
C GLU A 144 -5.69 -18.82 16.65
N LEU A 145 -4.86 -17.79 16.49
CA LEU A 145 -4.48 -17.24 15.18
C LEU A 145 -3.55 -18.17 14.37
N GLY A 146 -3.21 -19.35 14.90
CA GLY A 146 -2.29 -20.29 14.25
C GLY A 146 -0.83 -19.83 14.26
N MET A 147 -0.51 -18.78 15.01
CA MET A 147 0.87 -18.28 15.17
C MET A 147 1.43 -18.70 16.53
N GLY A 148 2.52 -19.46 16.50
CA GLY A 148 3.28 -19.74 17.71
C GLY A 148 4.05 -18.50 18.19
N ARG A 149 4.55 -18.57 19.43
CA ARG A 149 5.42 -17.52 20.00
C ARG A 149 6.65 -17.21 19.11
N ARG A 150 7.17 -18.23 18.41
CA ARG A 150 8.30 -18.07 17.48
C ARG A 150 7.93 -17.24 16.26
N ASP A 151 6.77 -17.49 15.67
CA ASP A 151 6.29 -16.78 14.48
C ASP A 151 6.09 -15.30 14.77
N PHE A 152 5.53 -14.98 15.94
CA PHE A 152 5.37 -13.60 16.38
C PHE A 152 6.71 -12.88 16.55
N LEU A 153 7.73 -13.55 17.12
CA LEU A 153 9.07 -12.97 17.25
C LEU A 153 9.72 -12.74 15.89
N ILE A 154 9.53 -13.64 14.92
CA ILE A 154 10.02 -13.48 13.55
C ILE A 154 9.35 -12.29 12.87
N VAL A 155 8.02 -12.18 12.96
CA VAL A 155 7.25 -11.05 12.41
C VAL A 155 7.71 -9.74 13.05
N LEU A 156 7.85 -9.70 14.38
CA LEU A 156 8.31 -8.51 15.10
C LEU A 156 9.73 -8.10 14.65
N ALA A 157 10.66 -9.05 14.54
CA ALA A 157 12.01 -8.79 14.06
C ALA A 157 11.99 -8.28 12.60
N GLY A 158 11.17 -8.88 11.73
CA GLY A 158 10.99 -8.44 10.35
C GLY A 158 10.44 -7.01 10.26
N CYS A 159 9.42 -6.68 11.06
CA CYS A 159 8.85 -5.34 11.16
C CYS A 159 9.90 -4.32 11.62
N ILE A 160 10.72 -4.65 12.63
CA ILE A 160 11.81 -3.78 13.09
C ILE A 160 12.84 -3.56 11.99
N ILE A 161 13.27 -4.60 11.27
CA ILE A 161 14.23 -4.48 10.17
C ILE A 161 13.67 -3.59 9.06
N ILE A 162 12.42 -3.83 8.62
CA ILE A 162 11.77 -3.02 7.57
C ILE A 162 11.60 -1.57 8.03
N PHE A 163 11.27 -1.35 9.31
CA PHE A 163 11.13 -0.01 9.88
C PHE A 163 12.47 0.73 9.91
N ILE A 164 13.55 0.09 10.35
CA ILE A 164 14.91 0.67 10.34
C ILE A 164 15.32 1.01 8.91
N VAL A 165 15.12 0.09 7.95
CA VAL A 165 15.42 0.35 6.53
C VAL A 165 14.61 1.52 5.99
N SER A 166 13.34 1.64 6.39
CA SER A 166 12.47 2.77 6.01
C SER A 166 12.99 4.09 6.56
N LEU A 167 13.40 4.13 7.84
CA LEU A 167 14.01 5.32 8.45
C LEU A 167 15.34 5.71 7.81
N LEU A 168 16.18 4.73 7.45
CA LEU A 168 17.44 4.98 6.74
C LEU A 168 17.18 5.58 5.36
N LYS A 169 16.22 5.05 4.61
CA LYS A 169 15.82 5.60 3.30
C LYS A 169 15.27 7.01 3.42
N GLU A 170 14.47 7.30 4.44
CA GLU A 170 13.94 8.65 4.69
C GLU A 170 15.07 9.66 5.00
N ARG A 171 16.16 9.21 5.61
CA ARG A 171 17.39 10.00 5.83
C ARG A 171 18.31 10.09 4.60
N GLY A 172 17.87 9.61 3.43
CA GLY A 172 18.63 9.64 2.19
C GLY A 172 19.66 8.52 2.04
N VAL A 173 19.66 7.52 2.93
CA VAL A 173 20.57 6.37 2.81
C VAL A 173 20.03 5.40 1.77
N ALA A 174 20.74 5.30 0.67
CA ALA A 174 20.51 4.35 -0.40
C ALA A 174 21.05 2.97 0.05
N VAL A 175 20.25 2.23 0.83
CA VAL A 175 20.69 0.99 1.52
C VAL A 175 21.26 -0.04 0.55
N ARG A 176 20.66 -0.19 -0.64
CA ARG A 176 21.12 -1.15 -1.66
C ARG A 176 22.49 -0.75 -2.21
N GLU A 177 22.67 0.53 -2.49
CA GLU A 177 23.90 1.13 -3.01
C GLU A 177 25.01 1.07 -1.95
N ALA A 178 24.66 1.30 -0.68
CA ALA A 178 25.57 1.17 0.45
C ALA A 178 26.09 -0.27 0.62
N ILE A 179 25.25 -1.28 0.37
CA ILE A 179 25.66 -2.69 0.34
C ILE A 179 26.48 -2.98 -0.92
N ALA A 180 26.10 -2.44 -2.07
CA ALA A 180 26.79 -2.65 -3.34
C ALA A 180 28.20 -2.07 -3.37
N ALA A 181 28.46 -1.01 -2.59
CA ALA A 181 29.77 -0.39 -2.44
C ALA A 181 30.73 -1.17 -1.52
N LYS A 182 30.28 -2.23 -0.84
CA LYS A 182 31.14 -3.07 0.00
C LYS A 182 31.96 -4.07 -0.84
N PRO A 183 33.07 -4.59 -0.29
CA PRO A 183 33.86 -5.64 -0.95
C PRO A 183 32.98 -6.82 -1.37
N LEU A 184 33.36 -7.48 -2.47
CA LEU A 184 32.57 -8.54 -3.09
C LEU A 184 32.15 -9.63 -2.09
N ILE A 185 33.05 -10.03 -1.20
CA ILE A 185 32.80 -11.02 -0.14
C ILE A 185 31.66 -10.58 0.78
N VAL A 186 31.67 -9.33 1.24
CA VAL A 186 30.64 -8.79 2.15
C VAL A 186 29.29 -8.74 1.44
N ARG A 187 29.26 -8.30 0.18
CA ARG A 187 28.03 -8.23 -0.62
C ARG A 187 27.38 -9.60 -0.77
N TRP A 188 28.16 -10.62 -1.16
CA TRP A 188 27.66 -11.98 -1.31
C TRP A 188 27.27 -12.61 0.02
N ALA A 189 28.04 -12.37 1.09
CA ALA A 189 27.69 -12.85 2.43
C ALA A 189 26.31 -12.33 2.88
N VAL A 190 26.00 -11.05 2.62
CA VAL A 190 24.68 -10.47 2.92
C VAL A 190 23.57 -11.16 2.11
N TRP A 191 23.76 -11.39 0.80
CA TRP A 191 22.76 -12.06 -0.02
C TRP A 191 22.54 -13.52 0.37
N TYR A 192 23.62 -14.26 0.64
CA TYR A 192 23.51 -15.63 1.13
C TYR A 192 22.86 -15.71 2.51
N ALA A 193 23.15 -14.75 3.40
CA ALA A 193 22.47 -14.66 4.68
C ALA A 193 20.96 -14.47 4.50
N PHE A 194 20.51 -13.58 3.60
CA PHE A 194 19.08 -13.42 3.30
C PHE A 194 18.45 -14.70 2.77
N ILE A 195 19.12 -15.39 1.84
CA ILE A 195 18.64 -16.66 1.29
C ILE A 195 18.49 -17.71 2.40
N VAL A 196 19.50 -17.85 3.26
CA VAL A 196 19.47 -18.79 4.39
C VAL A 196 18.37 -18.44 5.39
N ILE A 197 18.20 -17.16 5.72
CA ILE A 197 17.10 -16.67 6.59
C ILE A 197 15.76 -17.06 5.99
N ILE A 198 15.56 -16.85 4.68
CA ILE A 198 14.33 -17.27 4.00
C ILE A 198 14.14 -18.78 4.13
N PHE A 199 15.15 -19.61 3.87
CA PHE A 199 14.99 -21.07 4.01
C PHE A 199 14.69 -21.53 5.44
N ILE A 200 15.33 -20.92 6.44
CA ILE A 200 15.12 -21.29 7.85
C ILE A 200 13.72 -20.89 8.33
N PHE A 201 13.22 -19.72 7.90
CA PHE A 201 11.98 -19.15 8.44
C PHE A 201 10.77 -19.25 7.50
N ALA A 202 10.93 -19.59 6.22
CA ALA A 202 9.81 -19.79 5.28
C ALA A 202 9.14 -21.15 5.45
N TYR A 203 9.75 -22.08 6.19
CA TYR A 203 9.14 -23.38 6.46
C TYR A 203 8.11 -23.27 7.58
N THR A 204 6.86 -23.02 7.22
CA THR A 204 5.69 -23.20 8.08
C THR A 204 5.17 -24.63 7.84
N GLY A 205 5.17 -25.48 8.86
CA GLY A 205 5.16 -26.95 8.77
C GLY A 205 3.96 -27.64 8.13
N ASP A 206 2.98 -26.93 7.59
CA ASP A 206 1.93 -27.49 6.75
C ASP A 206 2.11 -26.96 5.33
N GLY A 207 1.99 -27.83 4.33
CA GLY A 207 2.11 -27.50 2.90
C GLY A 207 1.00 -26.56 2.44
N SER A 208 1.01 -25.32 2.91
CA SER A 208 0.15 -24.25 2.44
C SER A 208 0.44 -24.08 0.96
N ALA A 209 -0.50 -24.51 0.13
CA ALA A 209 -0.43 -24.30 -1.31
C ALA A 209 -0.09 -22.84 -1.58
N PHE A 210 0.83 -22.62 -2.53
CA PHE A 210 1.19 -21.28 -2.99
C PHE A 210 -0.10 -20.48 -3.20
N ILE A 211 -0.24 -19.31 -2.57
CA ILE A 211 -1.53 -18.57 -2.57
C ILE A 211 -2.02 -18.32 -4.00
N TYR A 212 -1.11 -18.18 -4.96
CA TYR A 212 -1.45 -18.02 -6.38
C TYR A 212 -1.72 -19.32 -7.15
N ALA A 213 -1.44 -20.50 -6.59
CA ALA A 213 -1.76 -21.79 -7.20
C ALA A 213 -3.23 -22.19 -7.04
N ASN A 214 -4.00 -21.44 -6.24
CA ASN A 214 -5.45 -21.63 -6.05
C ASN A 214 -6.31 -20.74 -6.98
N PHE A 215 -5.72 -20.15 -8.02
CA PHE A 215 -6.43 -19.38 -9.05
C PHE A 215 -6.32 -20.04 -10.42
#